data_AF-G9Y502-F1
#
_entry.id   AF-G9Y502-F1
#
_cell.length_a   1.000
_cell.length_b   1.000
_cell.length_c   1.000
_cell.angle_alpha   90.00
_cell.angle_beta   90.00
_cell.angle_gamma   90.00
#
_symmetry.space_group_name_H-M   'P 1'
#
loop_
_entity.id
_entity.type
_entity.pdbx_description
1 polymer ?
#
loop_
_entity_poly.entity_id
_entity_poly.type
_entity_poly.pdbx_seq_one_letter_code
_entity_poly.pdbx_strand_id
1 'polypeptide(L)'
;MAYHIEILKFEETDEMVKNKEKEITPSELYSAIIDLLNIYADILDPDTYSEVMHYLEHGEYKMAYEGLFIDLIKANFQPQKIDMGYYLKICIKLKINNENIFNADFWEYLNNYLKKQQLY
;
A
#
# COMPACT_ATOMS: atom_id res chain seq x y z
N MET A 1 -21.52 -32.19 45.20
CA MET A 1 -20.89 -30.87 45.02
C MET A 1 -20.55 -30.71 43.55
N ALA A 2 -21.42 -30.05 42.79
CA ALA A 2 -21.19 -29.74 41.39
C ALA A 2 -20.66 -28.31 41.30
N TYR A 3 -19.51 -28.12 40.64
CA TYR A 3 -18.93 -26.81 40.38
C TYR A 3 -19.72 -26.17 39.23
N HIS A 4 -20.48 -25.11 39.52
CA HIS A 4 -21.00 -24.22 38.48
C HIS A 4 -19.90 -23.21 38.14
N ILE A 5 -19.33 -23.36 36.95
CA ILE A 5 -18.47 -22.34 36.33
C ILE A 5 -19.41 -21.32 35.68
N GLU A 6 -19.50 -20.13 36.26
CA GLU A 6 -20.11 -18.98 35.58
C GLU A 6 -19.18 -18.56 34.44
N ILE A 7 -19.64 -18.76 33.20
CA ILE A 7 -18.99 -18.21 32.02
C ILE A 7 -19.29 -16.70 32.05
N LEU A 8 -18.30 -15.92 32.47
CA LEU A 8 -18.29 -14.47 32.29
C LEU A 8 -18.51 -14.16 30.81
N LYS A 9 -19.67 -13.59 30.48
CA LYS A 9 -19.88 -12.92 29.20
C LYS A 9 -18.97 -11.70 29.20
N PHE A 10 -17.87 -11.79 28.48
CA PHE A 10 -17.05 -10.62 28.16
C PHE A 10 -17.91 -9.71 27.29
N GLU A 11 -18.46 -8.64 27.87
CA GLU A 11 -18.96 -7.50 27.12
C GLU A 11 -17.73 -6.77 26.58
N GLU A 12 -17.54 -6.83 25.26
CA GLU A 12 -16.49 -6.07 24.58
C GLU A 12 -16.72 -4.58 24.80
N THR A 13 -15.78 -3.90 25.43
CA THR A 13 -15.86 -2.45 25.67
C THR A 13 -15.57 -1.69 24.37
N ASP A 14 -16.15 -0.50 24.21
CA ASP A 14 -15.93 0.41 23.08
C ASP A 14 -14.44 0.76 22.81
N GLU A 15 -13.55 0.53 23.79
CA GLU A 15 -12.09 0.65 23.62
C GLU A 15 -11.47 -0.51 22.85
N MET A 16 -12.00 -1.74 22.93
CA MET A 16 -11.51 -2.88 22.14
C MET A 16 -11.90 -2.76 20.66
N VAL A 17 -12.93 -1.98 20.34
CA VAL A 17 -13.33 -1.64 18.96
C VAL A 17 -12.41 -0.59 18.32
N LYS A 18 -11.64 0.17 19.13
CA LYS A 18 -10.81 1.30 18.66
C LYS A 18 -9.41 0.92 18.15
N ASN A 19 -8.99 -0.35 18.25
CA ASN A 19 -7.77 -0.85 17.61
C ASN A 19 -8.06 -1.58 16.28
N LYS A 20 -9.14 -1.23 15.59
CA LYS A 20 -9.21 -1.45 14.14
C LYS A 20 -8.22 -0.47 13.51
N GLU A 21 -7.12 -0.96 12.94
CA GLU A 21 -6.28 -0.18 12.04
C GLU A 21 -7.22 0.62 11.13
N LYS A 22 -7.16 1.96 11.21
CA LYS A 22 -8.06 2.84 10.47
C LYS A 22 -8.05 2.38 9.01
N GLU A 23 -9.20 1.93 8.54
CA GLU A 23 -9.31 1.37 7.20
C GLU A 23 -8.97 2.46 6.17
N ILE A 24 -7.94 2.21 5.34
CA ILE A 24 -7.58 3.13 4.26
C ILE A 24 -8.74 3.17 3.26
N THR A 25 -9.30 4.36 3.08
CA THR A 25 -10.43 4.63 2.20
C THR A 25 -10.00 4.75 0.72
N PRO A 26 -10.90 4.56 -0.26
CA PRO A 26 -10.59 4.80 -1.67
C PRO A 26 -10.06 6.22 -1.96
N SER A 27 -10.58 7.23 -1.24
CA SER A 27 -10.09 8.61 -1.32
C SER A 27 -8.64 8.75 -0.84
N GLU A 28 -8.27 8.07 0.23
CA GLU A 28 -6.89 8.06 0.74
C GLU A 28 -5.96 7.32 -0.23
N LEU A 29 -6.41 6.22 -0.85
CA LEU A 29 -5.65 5.52 -1.89
C LEU A 29 -5.40 6.40 -3.12
N TYR A 30 -6.46 7.06 -3.61
CA TYR A 30 -6.35 8.00 -4.73
C TYR A 30 -5.33 9.09 -4.41
N SER A 31 -5.46 9.73 -3.24
CA SER A 31 -4.57 10.82 -2.83
C SER A 31 -3.13 10.36 -2.72
N ALA A 32 -2.88 9.19 -2.12
CA ALA A 32 -1.53 8.63 -1.99
C ALA A 32 -0.87 8.34 -3.35
N ILE A 33 -1.63 7.86 -4.34
CA ILE A 33 -1.09 7.61 -5.69
C ILE A 33 -0.79 8.93 -6.41
N ILE A 34 -1.66 9.93 -6.28
CA ILE A 34 -1.41 11.28 -6.81
C ILE A 34 -0.18 11.92 -6.16
N ASP A 35 0.00 11.76 -4.85
CA ASP A 35 1.16 12.27 -4.14
C ASP A 35 2.46 11.67 -4.69
N LEU A 36 2.50 10.36 -4.95
CA LEU A 36 3.65 9.72 -5.58
C LEU A 36 3.93 10.26 -6.99
N LEU A 37 2.90 10.40 -7.82
CA LEU A 37 3.05 10.99 -9.16
C LEU A 37 3.65 12.40 -9.09
N ASN A 38 3.19 13.23 -8.15
CA ASN A 38 3.68 14.59 -7.99
C ASN A 38 5.12 14.63 -7.44
N ILE A 39 5.46 13.78 -6.47
CA ILE A 39 6.79 13.75 -5.84
C ILE A 39 7.88 13.30 -6.81
N TYR A 40 7.54 12.41 -7.75
CA TYR A 40 8.48 11.82 -8.71
C TYR A 40 8.20 12.21 -10.17
N ALA A 41 7.40 13.26 -10.41
CA ALA A 41 7.06 13.72 -11.75
C ALA A 41 8.29 14.05 -12.62
N ASP A 42 9.42 14.40 -11.99
CA ASP A 42 10.68 14.73 -12.65
C ASP A 42 11.43 13.52 -13.23
N ILE A 43 11.15 12.32 -12.73
CA ILE A 43 11.83 11.08 -13.14
C ILE A 43 10.91 10.08 -13.86
N LEU A 44 9.60 10.31 -13.83
CA LEU A 44 8.61 9.44 -14.45
C LEU A 44 8.42 9.82 -15.93
N ASP A 45 8.17 8.80 -16.76
CA ASP A 45 7.81 9.02 -18.15
C ASP A 45 6.38 9.59 -18.25
N PRO A 46 6.09 10.49 -19.21
CA PRO A 46 4.73 10.99 -19.45
C PRO A 46 3.69 9.88 -19.64
N ASP A 47 4.06 8.75 -20.23
CA ASP A 47 3.17 7.61 -20.44
C ASP A 47 2.76 6.98 -19.10
N THR A 48 3.68 6.90 -18.12
CA THR A 48 3.35 6.42 -16.76
C THR A 48 2.25 7.26 -16.12
N TYR A 49 2.29 8.59 -16.28
CA TYR A 49 1.24 9.46 -15.75
C TYR A 49 -0.12 9.14 -16.41
N SER A 50 -0.15 9.01 -17.73
CA SER A 50 -1.38 8.72 -18.48
C SER A 50 -1.98 7.37 -18.08
N GLU A 51 -1.16 6.33 -17.95
CA GLU A 51 -1.62 4.98 -17.55
C GLU A 51 -2.14 4.95 -16.11
N VAL A 52 -1.40 5.55 -15.17
CA VAL A 52 -1.81 5.60 -13.76
C VAL A 52 -3.12 6.36 -13.60
N MET A 53 -3.27 7.50 -14.28
CA MET A 53 -4.53 8.26 -14.26
C MET A 53 -5.69 7.45 -14.85
N HIS A 54 -5.47 6.74 -15.95
CA HIS A 54 -6.49 5.86 -16.54
C HIS A 54 -6.99 4.81 -15.54
N TYR A 55 -6.10 4.14 -14.82
CA TYR A 55 -6.49 3.16 -13.80
C TYR A 55 -7.22 3.80 -12.61
N LEU A 56 -6.78 4.98 -12.17
CA LEU A 56 -7.45 5.71 -11.08
C LEU A 56 -8.89 6.11 -11.44
N GLU A 57 -9.12 6.56 -12.67
CA GLU A 57 -10.47 6.93 -13.17
C GLU A 57 -11.44 5.75 -13.20
N HIS A 58 -10.91 4.52 -13.36
CA HIS A 58 -11.71 3.28 -13.35
C HIS A 58 -11.79 2.63 -11.95
N GLY A 59 -11.20 3.24 -10.92
CA GLY A 59 -11.17 2.68 -9.57
C GLY A 59 -10.24 1.47 -9.44
N GLU A 60 -9.34 1.26 -10.40
CA GLU A 60 -8.40 0.15 -10.45
C GLU A 60 -7.13 0.47 -9.64
N TYR A 61 -7.31 0.81 -8.36
CA TYR A 61 -6.22 1.27 -7.47
C TYR A 61 -5.04 0.32 -7.39
N LYS A 62 -5.31 -0.99 -7.46
CA LYS A 62 -4.26 -2.01 -7.43
C LYS A 62 -3.35 -1.93 -8.67
N MET A 63 -3.94 -1.75 -9.85
CA MET A 63 -3.18 -1.58 -11.09
C MET A 63 -2.41 -0.26 -11.08
N ALA A 64 -3.10 0.85 -10.74
CA ALA A 64 -2.48 2.16 -10.62
C ALA A 64 -1.25 2.12 -9.70
N TYR A 65 -1.37 1.48 -8.54
CA TYR A 65 -0.32 1.42 -7.54
C TYR A 65 0.84 0.50 -7.94
N GLU A 66 0.56 -0.73 -8.37
CA GLU A 66 1.60 -1.70 -8.75
C GLU A 66 2.39 -1.19 -9.96
N GLY A 67 1.70 -0.70 -11.00
CA GLY A 67 2.33 -0.15 -12.20
C GLY A 67 3.23 1.04 -11.87
N LEU A 68 2.74 1.98 -11.05
CA LEU A 68 3.53 3.13 -10.61
C LEU A 68 4.81 2.71 -9.86
N PHE A 69 4.74 1.77 -8.92
CA PHE A 69 5.94 1.33 -8.21
C PHE A 69 6.93 0.58 -9.12
N ILE A 70 6.45 -0.18 -10.10
CA ILE A 70 7.33 -0.80 -11.10
C ILE A 70 8.12 0.28 -11.84
N ASP A 71 7.45 1.33 -12.31
CA ASP A 71 8.10 2.41 -13.06
C ASP A 71 9.01 3.28 -12.18
N LEU A 72 8.61 3.54 -10.93
CA LEU A 72 9.48 4.20 -9.94
C LEU A 72 10.77 3.41 -9.71
N ILE A 73 10.69 2.08 -9.55
CA ILE A 73 11.88 1.24 -9.38
C ILE A 73 12.78 1.30 -10.61
N LYS A 74 12.21 1.22 -11.83
CA LYS A 74 12.97 1.35 -13.08
C LYS A 74 13.65 2.73 -13.19
N ALA A 75 12.98 3.78 -12.74
CA ALA A 75 13.51 5.15 -12.70
C ALA A 75 14.50 5.38 -11.53
N ASN A 76 14.80 4.35 -10.73
CA ASN A 76 15.68 4.43 -9.57
C ASN A 76 15.25 5.53 -8.58
N PHE A 77 13.96 5.55 -8.23
CA PHE A 77 13.38 6.52 -7.29
C PHE A 77 14.07 6.53 -5.92
N GLN A 78 14.07 7.68 -5.27
CA GLN A 78 14.70 7.88 -3.95
C GLN A 78 13.69 7.66 -2.82
N PRO A 79 13.61 6.48 -2.18
CA PRO A 79 12.50 6.17 -1.28
C PRO A 79 12.52 6.99 0.01
N GLN A 80 13.65 7.62 0.35
CA GLN A 80 13.77 8.58 1.45
C GLN A 80 12.95 9.88 1.24
N LYS A 81 12.46 10.15 0.03
CA LYS A 81 11.57 11.30 -0.24
C LYS A 81 10.14 11.08 0.28
N ILE A 82 9.78 9.85 0.67
CA ILE A 82 8.43 9.47 1.07
C ILE A 82 8.42 8.63 2.35
N ASP A 83 7.26 8.55 3.01
CA ASP A 83 7.05 7.60 4.10
C ASP A 83 6.84 6.19 3.54
N MET A 84 7.94 5.48 3.28
CA MET A 84 7.87 4.09 2.80
C MET A 84 7.07 3.17 3.72
N GLY A 85 7.03 3.43 5.03
CA GLY A 85 6.24 2.64 5.96
C GLY A 85 4.73 2.76 5.68
N TYR A 86 4.27 3.98 5.37
CA TYR A 86 2.89 4.22 4.94
C TYR A 86 2.58 3.54 3.59
N TYR A 87 3.46 3.68 2.60
CA TYR A 87 3.24 3.10 1.28
C TYR A 87 3.29 1.55 1.31
N LEU A 88 4.14 0.93 2.13
CA LEU A 88 4.11 -0.52 2.34
C LEU A 88 2.79 -1.00 2.98
N LYS A 89 2.17 -0.22 3.87
CA LYS A 89 0.83 -0.54 4.40
C LYS A 89 -0.23 -0.52 3.29
N ILE A 90 -0.13 0.42 2.35
CA ILE A 90 -1.02 0.45 1.18
C ILE A 90 -0.82 -0.80 0.31
N CYS A 91 0.43 -1.22 0.04
CA CYS A 91 0.71 -2.46 -0.69
C CYS A 91 -0.02 -3.66 -0.08
N ILE A 92 0.06 -3.80 1.25
CA ILE A 92 -0.58 -4.88 2.00
C ILE A 92 -2.11 -4.77 1.92
N LYS A 93 -2.67 -3.56 2.07
CA LYS A 93 -4.11 -3.30 1.97
C LYS A 93 -4.67 -3.68 0.58
N LEU A 94 -3.91 -3.39 -0.47
CA LEU A 94 -4.24 -3.76 -1.86
C LEU A 94 -3.93 -5.24 -2.18
N LYS A 95 -3.42 -6.00 -1.20
CA LYS A 95 -2.97 -7.39 -1.32
C LYS A 95 -1.88 -7.60 -2.37
N ILE A 96 -1.18 -6.55 -2.77
CA ILE A 96 -0.11 -6.61 -3.79
C ILE A 96 1.07 -7.45 -3.27
N ASN A 97 1.25 -7.55 -1.96
CA ASN A 97 2.26 -8.45 -1.39
C ASN A 97 2.06 -9.93 -1.73
N ASN A 98 0.84 -10.35 -2.11
CA ASN A 98 0.49 -11.76 -2.36
C ASN A 98 -0.22 -11.99 -3.69
N GLU A 99 -0.87 -10.97 -4.24
CA GLU A 99 -1.64 -11.04 -5.48
C GLU A 99 -1.15 -9.94 -6.42
N ASN A 100 -0.31 -10.28 -7.39
CA ASN A 100 0.23 -9.31 -8.35
C ASN A 100 -0.57 -9.32 -9.66
N ILE A 101 -0.62 -8.17 -10.35
CA ILE A 101 -1.29 -7.99 -11.64
C ILE A 101 -0.27 -7.94 -12.78
N PHE A 102 0.80 -7.16 -12.62
CA PHE A 102 1.77 -6.90 -13.69
C PHE A 102 3.06 -7.67 -13.52
N ASN A 103 3.52 -7.86 -12.29
CA ASN A 103 4.76 -8.58 -12.03
C ASN A 103 4.60 -9.58 -10.89
N ALA A 104 4.62 -10.87 -11.21
CA ALA A 104 4.49 -11.96 -10.24
C ALA A 104 5.50 -11.88 -9.08
N ASP A 105 6.68 -11.31 -9.33
CA ASP A 105 7.76 -11.15 -8.37
C ASP A 105 7.87 -9.71 -7.83
N PHE A 106 6.83 -8.88 -8.01
CA PHE A 106 6.83 -7.46 -7.62
C PHE A 106 7.31 -7.26 -6.19
N TRP A 107 6.78 -8.04 -5.24
CA TRP A 107 7.10 -7.89 -3.83
C TRP A 107 8.59 -8.18 -3.55
N GLU A 108 9.14 -9.23 -4.16
CA GLU A 108 10.57 -9.52 -4.04
C GLU A 108 11.41 -8.40 -4.67
N TYR A 109 10.99 -7.91 -5.84
CA TYR A 109 11.68 -6.84 -6.55
C TYR A 109 11.73 -5.54 -5.76
N LEU A 110 10.60 -5.12 -5.17
CA LEU A 110 10.51 -3.96 -4.29
C LEU A 110 11.40 -4.12 -3.05
N ASN A 111 11.34 -5.27 -2.37
CA ASN A 111 12.17 -5.52 -1.18
C ASN A 111 13.67 -5.50 -1.51
N ASN A 112 14.08 -6.12 -2.62
CA ASN A 112 15.47 -6.11 -3.06
C ASN A 112 15.93 -4.69 -3.43
N TYR A 113 15.06 -3.88 -4.03
CA TYR A 113 15.34 -2.48 -4.30
C TYR A 113 15.56 -1.69 -3.01
N LEU A 114 14.64 -1.78 -2.04
CA LEU A 114 14.74 -1.05 -0.77
C LEU A 114 15.97 -1.42 0.05
N LYS A 115 16.36 -2.71 0.06
CA LYS A 115 17.60 -3.18 0.70
C LYS A 115 18.85 -2.53 0.09
N LYS A 116 18.90 -2.41 -1.24
CA LYS A 116 20.02 -1.75 -1.93
C LYS A 116 20.13 -0.26 -1.57
N GLN A 117 19.01 0.38 -1.28
CA GLN A 117 18.96 1.78 -0.84
C GLN A 117 19.28 1.95 0.66
N GLN A 118 19.68 0.88 1.37
CA GLN A 118 19.98 0.89 2.81
C GLN A 118 18.81 1.30 3.71
N LEU A 119 17.57 1.12 3.22
CA LEU A 119 16.38 1.45 4.01
C LEU A 119 15.95 0.32 4.94
N TYR A 120 16.50 -0.89 4.79
CA TYR A 120 16.50 -2.01 5.75
C TYR A 120 17.66 -2.97 5.45
#